data_AF-A0A813K079-F1
#
_entry.id   AF-A0A813K079-F1
#
_cell.length_a   1.000
_cell.length_b   1.000
_cell.length_c   1.000
_cell.angle_alpha   90.00
_cell.angle_beta   90.00
_cell.angle_gamma   90.00
#
_symmetry.space_group_name_H-M   'P 1'
#
loop_
_entity.id
_entity.type
_entity.pdbx_description
1 polymer ?
#
loop_
_entity_poly.entity_id
_entity_poly.type
_entity_poly.pdbx_seq_one_letter_code
_entity_poly.pdbx_strand_id
1 'polypeptide(L)'
;MNTQQALADTAHFIRSQQGDFNCTKRGTAGYCPVHTIGGSYPGFLSAMMRLRYPAVVDSAHAASAPIRFYAQQVDQYAYYTKVTESAERSFAGCPHAVLSAFLTMEAYMRNATADDIAQHFSLCTPLPEGRAAGKDQLADNLLFLAEQTFANLNMANYPPDNKTGLYKACASFVAAASQGGQEGALDAMRSLLLSTSLSSSSKLASGRAYFQTAVAAERPLGESCFNLQKQLPAGQSATARCGDWSGCGAGHDGEMWDYQTCTFEVEQIGFGSAAQMFPTRRWSKEWLQNHCRQRFGVSPQPLALAELWGLEDSDLRAQTSRIVFTNGLNDGWSVGGILEDLAPEKGLLAINLPNGAHHSELSHSYGQSDTPDVQAAHAQIIEVLGRWLLEVKDASPCEVHV
;
A
#
# COMPACT_ATOMS: atom_id res chain seq x y z
N MET A 1 -12.68 -15.66 0.63
CA MET A 1 -11.31 -15.33 0.20
C MET A 1 -10.48 -15.01 1.43
N ASN A 2 -9.35 -15.67 1.65
CA ASN A 2 -8.43 -15.34 2.75
C ASN A 2 -6.99 -15.72 2.39
N THR A 3 -6.05 -15.24 3.18
CA THR A 3 -4.60 -15.35 2.96
C THR A 3 -4.10 -16.79 3.06
N GLN A 4 -4.69 -17.62 3.93
CA GLN A 4 -4.35 -19.05 4.00
C GLN A 4 -4.64 -19.78 2.69
N GLN A 5 -5.80 -19.52 2.08
CA GLN A 5 -6.18 -20.11 0.79
C GLN A 5 -5.24 -19.63 -0.33
N ALA A 6 -4.92 -18.32 -0.38
CA ALA A 6 -3.98 -17.78 -1.37
C ALA A 6 -2.59 -18.42 -1.29
N LEU A 7 -2.08 -18.67 -0.08
CA LEU A 7 -0.81 -19.37 0.12
C LEU A 7 -0.90 -20.86 -0.29
N ALA A 8 -2.02 -21.52 0.02
CA ALA A 8 -2.25 -22.92 -0.38
C ALA A 8 -2.33 -23.07 -1.91
N ASP A 9 -3.04 -22.17 -2.59
CA ASP A 9 -3.14 -22.12 -4.05
C ASP A 9 -1.75 -21.90 -4.68
N THR A 10 -0.97 -20.98 -4.12
CA THR A 10 0.40 -20.71 -4.58
C THR A 10 1.31 -21.93 -4.39
N ALA A 11 1.22 -22.61 -3.24
CA ALA A 11 1.98 -23.83 -2.98
C ALA A 11 1.59 -24.96 -3.95
N HIS A 12 0.29 -25.11 -4.24
CA HIS A 12 -0.20 -26.07 -5.22
C HIS A 12 0.32 -25.76 -6.63
N PHE A 13 0.23 -24.50 -7.05
CA PHE A 13 0.76 -24.04 -8.33
C PHE A 13 2.26 -24.34 -8.48
N ILE A 14 3.07 -23.99 -7.48
CA ILE A 14 4.52 -24.28 -7.49
C ILE A 14 4.78 -25.78 -7.66
N ARG A 15 4.05 -26.64 -6.94
CA ARG A 15 4.19 -28.10 -7.06
C ARG A 15 3.81 -28.61 -8.45
N SER A 16 2.75 -28.06 -9.05
CA SER A 16 2.37 -28.38 -10.42
C SER A 16 3.48 -28.01 -11.40
N GLN A 17 4.02 -26.79 -11.30
CA GLN A 17 5.09 -26.33 -12.17
C GLN A 17 6.37 -27.17 -11.99
N GLN A 18 6.72 -27.54 -10.75
CA GLN A 18 7.84 -28.45 -10.50
C GLN A 18 7.65 -29.81 -11.16
N GLY A 19 6.42 -30.32 -11.22
CA GLY A 19 6.07 -31.53 -11.97
C GLY A 19 6.29 -31.35 -13.48
N ASP A 20 5.77 -30.25 -14.05
CA ASP A 20 5.90 -29.94 -15.48
C ASP A 20 7.37 -29.78 -15.93
N PHE A 21 8.22 -29.23 -15.05
CA PHE A 21 9.66 -29.08 -15.28
C PHE A 21 10.49 -30.33 -14.91
N ASN A 22 9.88 -31.44 -14.50
CA ASN A 22 10.56 -32.65 -14.03
C ASN A 22 11.57 -32.40 -12.90
N CYS A 23 11.27 -31.45 -12.02
CA CYS A 23 12.11 -31.14 -10.88
C CYS A 23 12.18 -32.33 -9.91
N THR A 24 13.38 -32.69 -9.49
CA THR A 24 13.60 -33.79 -8.55
C THR A 24 13.53 -33.31 -7.09
N LYS A 25 13.72 -34.21 -6.12
CA LYS A 25 13.64 -33.86 -4.70
C LYS A 25 14.75 -32.88 -4.29
N ARG A 26 14.49 -32.04 -3.29
CA ARG A 26 15.50 -31.16 -2.69
C ARG A 26 16.75 -31.97 -2.33
N GLY A 27 17.91 -31.40 -2.65
CA GLY A 27 19.23 -32.01 -2.45
C GLY A 27 19.67 -33.00 -3.53
N THR A 28 18.99 -33.00 -4.67
CA THR A 28 19.44 -33.72 -5.88
C THR A 28 19.73 -32.73 -7.00
N ALA A 29 20.56 -33.11 -7.96
CA ALA A 29 21.01 -32.22 -9.04
C ALA A 29 19.88 -31.65 -9.92
N GLY A 30 18.73 -32.34 -10.00
CA GLY A 30 17.56 -31.88 -10.74
C GLY A 30 16.56 -31.07 -9.90
N TYR A 31 16.88 -30.70 -8.66
CA TYR A 31 15.99 -29.86 -7.84
C TYR A 31 15.86 -28.47 -8.45
N CYS A 32 14.65 -27.91 -8.41
CA CYS A 32 14.36 -26.54 -8.81
C CYS A 32 14.12 -25.69 -7.56
N PRO A 33 15.11 -24.87 -7.14
CA PRO A 33 14.92 -23.94 -6.05
C PRO A 33 13.80 -22.95 -6.34
N VAL A 34 13.02 -22.62 -5.32
CA VAL A 34 11.89 -21.70 -5.43
C VAL A 34 12.11 -20.48 -4.55
N HIS A 35 12.05 -19.32 -5.18
CA HIS A 35 12.19 -18.01 -4.54
C HIS A 35 10.91 -17.23 -4.77
N THR A 36 10.27 -16.75 -3.70
CA THR A 36 9.10 -15.88 -3.81
C THR A 36 9.55 -14.42 -3.73
N ILE A 37 8.91 -13.56 -4.52
CA ILE A 37 9.15 -12.12 -4.54
C ILE A 37 7.80 -11.43 -4.54
N GLY A 38 7.64 -10.40 -3.72
CA GLY A 38 6.43 -9.58 -3.72
C GLY A 38 6.67 -8.23 -3.05
N GLY A 39 5.91 -7.22 -3.48
CA GLY A 39 5.85 -5.89 -2.87
C GLY A 39 4.53 -5.71 -2.11
N SER A 40 4.53 -4.98 -0.99
CA SER A 40 3.32 -4.70 -0.20
C SER A 40 2.68 -5.96 0.42
N TYR A 41 1.36 -6.11 0.39
CA TYR A 41 0.67 -7.35 0.77
C TYR A 41 1.24 -8.60 0.05
N PRO A 42 1.52 -8.59 -1.27
CA PRO A 42 2.30 -9.67 -1.91
C PRO A 42 3.69 -9.92 -1.29
N GLY A 43 4.35 -8.89 -0.74
CA GLY A 43 5.59 -9.03 0.03
C GLY A 43 5.35 -9.76 1.36
N PHE A 44 4.26 -9.44 2.05
CA PHE A 44 3.79 -10.22 3.20
C PHE A 44 3.52 -11.68 2.81
N LEU A 45 2.79 -11.93 1.72
CA LEU A 45 2.57 -13.28 1.18
C LEU A 45 3.87 -14.01 0.87
N SER A 46 4.85 -13.33 0.29
CA SER A 46 6.19 -13.88 0.00
C SER A 46 6.88 -14.36 1.27
N ALA A 47 6.90 -13.53 2.32
CA ALA A 47 7.44 -13.93 3.63
C ALA A 47 6.66 -15.11 4.23
N MET A 48 5.32 -15.08 4.16
CA MET A 48 4.46 -16.14 4.69
C MET A 48 4.59 -17.45 3.92
N MET A 49 4.85 -17.42 2.61
CA MET A 49 5.17 -18.61 1.82
C MET A 49 6.42 -19.29 2.35
N ARG A 50 7.47 -18.52 2.65
CA ARG A 50 8.70 -19.06 3.23
C ARG A 50 8.49 -19.60 4.66
N LEU A 51 7.71 -18.90 5.49
CA LEU A 51 7.38 -19.31 6.85
C LEU A 51 6.53 -20.59 6.89
N ARG A 52 5.46 -20.66 6.09
CA ARG A 52 4.43 -21.70 6.18
C ARG A 52 4.67 -22.89 5.25
N TYR A 53 5.37 -22.68 4.14
CA TYR A 53 5.68 -23.71 3.16
C TYR A 53 7.20 -23.85 2.92
N PRO A 54 8.03 -24.02 3.97
CA PRO A 54 9.50 -24.04 3.83
C PRO A 54 10.05 -25.24 3.04
N ALA A 55 9.23 -26.27 2.85
CA ALA A 55 9.52 -27.44 2.00
C ALA A 55 9.17 -27.22 0.52
N VAL A 56 8.51 -26.11 0.19
CA VAL A 56 8.12 -25.71 -1.18
C VAL A 56 8.92 -24.47 -1.60
N VAL A 57 9.10 -23.49 -0.70
CA VAL A 57 9.78 -22.23 -0.95
C VAL A 57 11.10 -22.18 -0.19
N ASP A 58 12.20 -21.93 -0.88
CA ASP A 58 13.57 -21.97 -0.35
C ASP A 58 14.04 -20.64 0.23
N SER A 59 13.58 -19.52 -0.34
CA SER A 59 13.77 -18.18 0.22
C SER A 59 12.68 -17.21 -0.23
N ALA A 60 12.59 -16.07 0.44
CA ALA A 60 11.67 -14.99 0.08
C ALA A 60 12.37 -13.63 0.00
N HIS A 61 11.88 -12.78 -0.90
CA HIS A 61 12.08 -11.34 -0.91
C HIS A 61 10.74 -10.68 -0.62
N ALA A 62 10.67 -9.98 0.51
CA ALA A 62 9.50 -9.31 1.03
C ALA A 62 9.72 -7.79 1.00
N ALA A 63 9.35 -7.17 -0.12
CA ALA A 63 9.54 -5.75 -0.36
C ALA A 63 8.37 -4.92 0.19
N SER A 64 8.67 -3.85 0.92
CA SER A 64 7.70 -2.99 1.63
C SER A 64 6.58 -3.80 2.31
N ALA A 65 6.93 -4.92 2.95
CA ALA A 65 5.95 -5.84 3.52
C ALA A 65 5.50 -5.37 4.91
N PRO A 66 4.21 -5.02 5.11
CA PRO A 66 3.72 -4.39 6.35
C PRO A 66 3.46 -5.39 7.47
N ILE A 67 4.39 -6.32 7.74
CA ILE A 67 4.22 -7.43 8.69
C ILE A 67 3.74 -6.96 10.07
N ARG A 68 4.28 -5.85 10.58
CA ARG A 68 3.95 -5.34 11.91
C ARG A 68 2.54 -4.75 12.00
N PHE A 69 1.93 -4.33 10.88
CA PHE A 69 0.51 -3.99 10.89
C PHE A 69 -0.33 -5.23 11.18
N TYR A 70 -0.07 -6.35 10.53
CA TYR A 70 -0.80 -7.61 10.78
C TYR A 70 -0.45 -8.25 12.12
N ALA A 71 0.74 -7.96 12.67
CA ALA A 71 1.09 -8.27 14.06
C ALA A 71 0.43 -7.34 15.10
N GLN A 72 -0.29 -6.29 14.67
CA GLN A 72 -0.91 -5.27 15.53
C GLN A 72 0.11 -4.51 16.41
N GLN A 73 1.32 -4.27 15.88
CA GLN A 73 2.45 -3.65 16.60
C GLN A 73 2.75 -2.21 16.14
N VAL A 74 1.88 -1.61 15.34
CA VAL A 74 2.07 -0.26 14.79
C VAL A 74 1.12 0.72 15.49
N ASP A 75 1.65 1.88 15.91
CA ASP A 75 0.79 2.98 16.37
C ASP A 75 -0.12 3.44 15.23
N GLN A 76 -1.42 3.59 15.51
CA GLN A 76 -2.40 3.86 14.46
C GLN A 76 -2.15 5.15 13.66
N TYR A 77 -1.38 6.10 14.21
CA TYR A 77 -1.06 7.36 13.55
C TYR A 77 0.31 7.34 12.83
N ALA A 78 1.09 6.26 12.96
CA ALA A 78 2.44 6.18 12.41
C ALA A 78 2.46 6.33 10.88
N TYR A 79 1.52 5.70 10.18
CA TYR A 79 1.41 5.75 8.72
C TYR A 79 1.30 7.20 8.22
N TYR A 80 0.28 7.93 8.66
CA TYR A 80 0.06 9.30 8.20
C TYR A 80 1.05 10.31 8.76
N THR A 81 1.73 10.00 9.87
CA THR A 81 2.90 10.77 10.33
C THR A 81 4.02 10.66 9.28
N LYS A 82 4.33 9.45 8.83
CA LYS A 82 5.36 9.20 7.80
C LYS A 82 5.02 9.85 6.45
N VAL A 83 3.74 9.76 6.03
CA VAL A 83 3.25 10.44 4.82
C VAL A 83 3.44 11.97 4.94
N THR A 84 3.11 12.53 6.11
CA THR A 84 3.28 13.97 6.38
C THR A 84 4.75 14.40 6.34
N GLU A 85 5.64 13.63 6.96
CA GLU A 85 7.09 13.90 6.94
C GLU A 85 7.65 13.84 5.51
N SER A 86 7.20 12.88 4.70
CA SER A 86 7.58 12.80 3.29
C SER A 86 7.10 14.02 2.51
N ALA A 87 5.89 14.52 2.78
CA ALA A 87 5.36 15.71 2.13
C ALA A 87 6.17 16.96 2.49
N GLU A 88 6.53 17.13 3.76
CA GLU A 88 7.40 18.23 4.22
C GLU A 88 8.79 18.17 3.58
N ARG A 89 9.39 16.98 3.48
CA ARG A 89 10.68 16.80 2.79
C ARG A 89 10.60 17.09 1.29
N SER A 90 9.48 16.73 0.66
CA SER A 90 9.25 17.00 -0.76
C SER A 90 9.08 18.50 -1.03
N PHE A 91 8.33 19.22 -0.19
CA PHE A 91 8.16 20.66 -0.34
C PHE A 91 7.86 21.30 1.02
N ALA A 92 8.73 22.21 1.47
CA ALA A 92 8.62 22.83 2.78
C ALA A 92 7.30 23.60 2.95
N GLY A 93 6.62 23.39 4.08
CA GLY A 93 5.33 24.00 4.39
C GLY A 93 4.13 23.27 3.78
N CYS A 94 4.34 22.16 3.07
CA CYS A 94 3.26 21.36 2.50
C CYS A 94 2.23 20.91 3.56
N PRO A 95 2.62 20.31 4.71
CA PRO A 95 1.67 19.84 5.71
C PRO A 95 0.70 20.91 6.20
N HIS A 96 1.21 22.12 6.45
CA HIS A 96 0.39 23.24 6.92
C HIS A 96 -0.61 23.69 5.84
N ALA A 97 -0.15 23.82 4.60
CA ALA A 97 -1.01 24.23 3.49
C ALA A 97 -2.10 23.20 3.19
N VAL A 98 -1.75 21.91 3.22
CA VAL A 98 -2.70 20.80 3.01
C VAL A 98 -3.73 20.74 4.14
N LEU A 99 -3.30 20.80 5.41
CA LEU A 99 -4.22 20.82 6.55
C LEU A 99 -5.20 22.00 6.48
N SER A 100 -4.69 23.19 6.16
CA SER A 100 -5.51 24.40 6.00
C SER A 100 -6.58 24.22 4.91
N ALA A 101 -6.22 23.58 3.79
CA ALA A 101 -7.15 23.30 2.72
C ALA A 101 -8.21 22.25 3.09
N PHE A 102 -7.84 21.21 3.85
CA PHE A 102 -8.82 20.24 4.39
C PHE A 102 -9.82 20.91 5.33
N LEU A 103 -9.35 21.74 6.26
CA LEU A 103 -10.22 22.46 7.18
C LEU A 103 -11.16 23.43 6.45
N THR A 104 -10.69 24.04 5.36
CA THR A 104 -11.50 24.90 4.49
C THR A 104 -12.57 24.09 3.76
N MET A 105 -12.19 22.94 3.18
CA MET A 105 -13.10 22.02 2.50
C MET A 105 -14.19 21.49 3.45
N GLU A 106 -13.83 21.06 4.66
CA GLU A 106 -14.80 20.64 5.67
C GLU A 106 -15.76 21.77 6.07
N ALA A 107 -15.24 22.99 6.27
CA ALA A 107 -16.05 24.14 6.65
C ALA A 107 -17.06 24.50 5.55
N TYR A 108 -16.63 24.46 4.29
CA TYR A 108 -17.50 24.64 3.13
C TYR A 108 -18.61 23.56 3.10
N MET A 109 -18.24 22.29 3.17
CA MET A 109 -19.18 21.16 3.07
C MET A 109 -20.21 21.11 4.21
N ARG A 110 -19.84 21.58 5.42
CA ARG A 110 -20.79 21.68 6.53
C ARG A 110 -22.00 22.56 6.17
N ASN A 111 -21.77 23.67 5.48
CA ASN A 111 -22.80 24.66 5.17
C ASN A 111 -23.44 24.47 3.78
N ALA A 112 -22.81 23.70 2.89
CA ALA A 112 -23.27 23.45 1.53
C ALA A 112 -24.38 22.38 1.44
N THR A 113 -25.18 22.40 0.38
CA THR A 113 -26.05 21.27 -0.01
C THR A 113 -25.25 20.19 -0.78
N ALA A 114 -25.84 19.03 -1.02
CA ALA A 114 -25.20 18.00 -1.86
C ALA A 114 -24.96 18.50 -3.29
N ASP A 115 -25.89 19.31 -3.84
CA ASP A 115 -25.76 19.89 -5.18
C ASP A 115 -24.67 20.96 -5.24
N ASP A 116 -24.56 21.80 -4.20
CA ASP A 116 -23.47 22.78 -4.08
C ASP A 116 -22.09 22.07 -4.08
N ILE A 117 -21.96 21.00 -3.29
CA ILE A 117 -20.74 20.17 -3.25
C ILE A 117 -20.47 19.57 -4.63
N ALA A 118 -21.50 19.00 -5.26
CA ALA A 118 -21.37 18.37 -6.57
C ALA A 118 -20.92 19.36 -7.63
N GLN A 119 -21.49 20.57 -7.64
CA GLN A 119 -21.12 21.63 -8.56
C GLN A 119 -19.71 22.15 -8.30
N HIS A 120 -19.39 22.46 -7.04
CA HIS A 120 -18.12 23.11 -6.70
C HIS A 120 -16.92 22.21 -6.99
N PHE A 121 -17.02 20.91 -6.68
CA PHE A 121 -15.96 19.93 -6.96
C PHE A 121 -16.07 19.28 -8.35
N SER A 122 -16.90 19.84 -9.24
CA SER A 122 -17.09 19.37 -10.61
C SER A 122 -17.40 17.88 -10.70
N LEU A 123 -18.31 17.36 -9.88
CA LEU A 123 -18.66 15.93 -9.88
C LEU A 123 -19.43 15.55 -11.15
N CYS A 124 -19.14 14.36 -11.68
CA CYS A 124 -19.93 13.82 -12.78
C CYS A 124 -21.34 13.42 -12.29
N THR A 125 -22.32 13.57 -13.18
CA THR A 125 -23.69 13.08 -12.96
C THR A 125 -23.97 11.83 -13.80
N PRO A 126 -24.82 10.90 -13.32
CA PRO A 126 -25.47 10.91 -12.01
C PRO A 126 -24.47 10.65 -10.85
N LEU A 127 -24.77 11.19 -9.68
CA LEU A 127 -24.03 10.89 -8.46
C LEU A 127 -24.26 9.41 -8.04
N PRO A 128 -23.34 8.81 -7.25
CA PRO A 128 -23.54 7.48 -6.69
C PRO A 128 -24.88 7.35 -5.95
N GLU A 129 -25.50 6.18 -6.03
CA GLU A 129 -26.75 5.87 -5.34
C GLU A 129 -26.49 5.19 -3.97
N GLY A 130 -27.56 5.05 -3.18
CA GLY A 130 -27.53 4.30 -1.92
C GLY A 130 -26.72 4.99 -0.81
N ARG A 131 -25.92 4.22 -0.05
CA ARG A 131 -25.14 4.72 1.10
C ARG A 131 -24.24 5.89 0.70
N ALA A 132 -23.69 5.89 -0.51
CA ALA A 132 -22.78 6.90 -1.01
C ALA A 132 -23.44 8.23 -1.44
N ALA A 133 -24.77 8.30 -1.51
CA ALA A 133 -25.52 9.43 -2.08
C ALA A 133 -25.80 10.58 -1.09
N GLY A 134 -25.89 10.28 0.21
CA GLY A 134 -26.27 11.28 1.21
C GLY A 134 -25.21 12.38 1.36
N LYS A 135 -25.62 13.64 1.60
CA LYS A 135 -24.71 14.80 1.74
C LYS A 135 -23.47 14.49 2.60
N ASP A 136 -23.68 13.96 3.81
CA ASP A 136 -22.58 13.70 4.74
C ASP A 136 -21.64 12.61 4.23
N GLN A 137 -22.18 11.58 3.58
CA GLN A 137 -21.36 10.53 2.98
C GLN A 137 -20.64 11.01 1.72
N LEU A 138 -21.26 11.90 0.93
CA LEU A 138 -20.63 12.55 -0.20
C LEU A 138 -19.43 13.38 0.26
N ALA A 139 -19.63 14.22 1.29
CA ALA A 139 -18.56 15.01 1.89
C ALA A 139 -17.43 14.10 2.40
N ASP A 140 -17.80 13.03 3.13
CA ASP A 140 -16.84 12.06 3.64
C ASP A 140 -16.05 11.36 2.54
N ASN A 141 -16.71 10.94 1.46
CA ASN A 141 -16.05 10.30 0.34
C ASN A 141 -15.02 11.22 -0.30
N LEU A 142 -15.34 12.49 -0.50
CA LEU A 142 -14.41 13.44 -1.12
C LEU A 142 -13.22 13.76 -0.21
N LEU A 143 -13.45 13.97 1.09
CA LEU A 143 -12.37 14.16 2.06
C LEU A 143 -11.44 12.95 2.11
N PHE A 144 -12.00 11.75 2.22
CA PHE A 144 -11.20 10.53 2.29
C PHE A 144 -10.45 10.24 0.99
N LEU A 145 -11.03 10.53 -0.18
CA LEU A 145 -10.33 10.39 -1.46
C LEU A 145 -9.17 11.38 -1.58
N ALA A 146 -9.31 12.60 -1.07
CA ALA A 146 -8.20 13.55 -1.02
C ALA A 146 -7.08 13.05 -0.06
N GLU A 147 -7.43 12.51 1.11
CA GLU A 147 -6.48 11.89 2.07
C GLU A 147 -5.71 10.73 1.42
N GLN A 148 -6.45 9.79 0.80
CA GLN A 148 -5.91 8.65 0.06
C GLN A 148 -5.02 9.10 -1.10
N THR A 149 -5.35 10.19 -1.78
CA THR A 149 -4.54 10.72 -2.89
C THR A 149 -3.13 11.04 -2.41
N PHE A 150 -2.99 11.72 -1.27
CA PHE A 150 -1.66 12.01 -0.71
C PHE A 150 -0.92 10.74 -0.26
N ALA A 151 -1.64 9.73 0.26
CA ALA A 151 -1.04 8.43 0.56
C ALA A 151 -0.48 7.76 -0.71
N ASN A 152 -1.25 7.75 -1.81
CA ASN A 152 -0.81 7.25 -3.12
C ASN A 152 0.39 8.03 -3.66
N LEU A 153 0.37 9.36 -3.56
CA LEU A 153 1.48 10.20 -3.99
C LEU A 153 2.76 9.95 -3.17
N ASN A 154 2.64 9.65 -1.87
CA ASN A 154 3.75 9.24 -1.03
C ASN A 154 4.33 7.88 -1.46
N MET A 155 3.48 6.87 -1.67
CA MET A 155 3.94 5.55 -2.15
C MET A 155 4.67 5.65 -3.48
N ALA A 156 4.26 6.58 -4.35
CA ALA A 156 4.85 6.83 -5.67
C ALA A 156 5.98 7.88 -5.68
N ASN A 157 6.48 8.34 -4.52
CA ASN A 157 7.46 9.43 -4.44
C ASN A 157 8.91 8.97 -4.73
N TYR A 158 9.14 8.37 -5.90
CA TYR A 158 10.47 7.85 -6.29
C TYR A 158 10.82 8.05 -7.79
N PRO A 159 12.06 8.44 -8.12
CA PRO A 159 13.03 9.08 -7.23
C PRO A 159 12.45 10.37 -6.63
N PRO A 160 12.75 10.71 -5.37
CA PRO A 160 12.20 11.91 -4.75
C PRO A 160 12.83 13.16 -5.38
N ASP A 161 12.12 13.79 -6.31
CA ASP A 161 12.53 15.01 -7.00
C ASP A 161 11.33 15.94 -7.31
N ASN A 162 11.60 17.05 -8.01
CA ASN A 162 10.57 18.04 -8.33
C ASN A 162 9.58 17.61 -9.44
N LYS A 163 9.77 16.42 -10.03
CA LYS A 163 8.89 15.86 -11.05
C LYS A 163 7.84 14.94 -10.45
N THR A 164 8.04 14.48 -9.20
CA THR A 164 7.10 13.58 -8.54
C THR A 164 5.75 14.24 -8.33
N GLY A 165 4.74 13.39 -8.22
CA GLY A 165 3.38 13.82 -7.95
C GLY A 165 3.22 14.52 -6.61
N LEU A 166 3.87 13.99 -5.57
CA LEU A 166 3.84 14.57 -4.23
C LEU A 166 4.41 15.99 -4.22
N TYR A 167 5.55 16.21 -4.88
CA TYR A 167 6.15 17.55 -5.00
C TYR A 167 5.19 18.53 -5.67
N LYS A 168 4.63 18.16 -6.83
CA LYS A 168 3.73 19.02 -7.60
C LYS A 168 2.45 19.36 -6.84
N ALA A 169 1.83 18.37 -6.18
CA ALA A 169 0.66 18.58 -5.34
C ALA A 169 1.01 19.55 -4.19
N CYS A 170 2.08 19.27 -3.45
CA CYS A 170 2.52 20.14 -2.36
C CYS A 170 2.80 21.59 -2.80
N ALA A 171 3.53 21.78 -3.90
CA ALA A 171 3.81 23.10 -4.45
C ALA A 171 2.52 23.87 -4.80
N SER A 172 1.53 23.17 -5.38
CA SER A 172 0.22 23.75 -5.70
C SER A 172 -0.54 24.18 -4.44
N PHE A 173 -0.54 23.37 -3.39
CA PHE A 173 -1.24 23.71 -2.13
C PHE A 173 -0.57 24.88 -1.41
N VAL A 174 0.77 24.93 -1.36
CA VAL A 174 1.51 26.06 -0.76
C VAL A 174 1.28 27.36 -1.54
N ALA A 175 1.26 27.30 -2.87
CA ALA A 175 0.92 28.45 -3.71
C ALA A 175 -0.52 28.94 -3.46
N ALA A 176 -1.49 28.02 -3.40
CA ALA A 176 -2.89 28.31 -3.12
C ALA A 176 -3.08 28.99 -1.76
N ALA A 177 -2.41 28.48 -0.71
CA ALA A 177 -2.44 29.05 0.63
C ALA A 177 -1.89 30.49 0.68
N SER A 178 -0.92 30.82 -0.17
CA SER A 178 -0.27 32.13 -0.19
C SER A 178 -1.03 33.18 -1.00
N GLN A 179 -1.80 32.77 -2.02
CA GLN A 179 -2.34 33.68 -3.04
C GLN A 179 -3.87 33.71 -3.15
N GLY A 180 -4.56 32.63 -2.77
CA GLY A 180 -5.98 32.43 -3.09
C GLY A 180 -6.96 32.39 -1.92
N GLY A 181 -6.47 32.47 -0.67
CA GLY A 181 -7.33 32.39 0.52
C GLY A 181 -8.19 31.11 0.53
N GLN A 182 -9.46 31.23 0.91
CA GLN A 182 -10.39 30.10 0.98
C GLN A 182 -10.71 29.51 -0.41
N GLU A 183 -10.96 30.34 -1.42
CA GLU A 183 -11.27 29.89 -2.79
C GLU A 183 -10.09 29.13 -3.41
N GLY A 184 -8.87 29.64 -3.24
CA GLY A 184 -7.67 28.95 -3.73
C GLY A 184 -7.48 27.57 -3.10
N ALA A 185 -7.79 27.42 -1.80
CA ALA A 185 -7.73 26.14 -1.12
C ALA A 185 -8.76 25.13 -1.65
N LEU A 186 -9.99 25.57 -1.92
CA LEU A 186 -11.03 24.72 -2.52
C LEU A 186 -10.69 24.35 -3.97
N ASP A 187 -10.16 25.28 -4.75
CA ASP A 187 -9.68 25.04 -6.11
C ASP A 187 -8.54 24.02 -6.16
N ALA A 188 -7.61 24.08 -5.19
CA ALA A 188 -6.53 23.10 -5.05
C ALA A 188 -7.09 21.70 -4.75
N MET A 189 -8.09 21.60 -3.85
CA MET A 189 -8.76 20.34 -3.54
C MET A 189 -9.52 19.76 -4.75
N ARG A 190 -10.26 20.60 -5.47
CA ARG A 190 -10.93 20.20 -6.71
C ARG A 190 -9.92 19.70 -7.75
N SER A 191 -8.81 20.41 -7.92
CA SER A 191 -7.76 20.03 -8.88
C SER A 191 -7.10 18.71 -8.49
N LEU A 192 -6.87 18.48 -7.20
CA LEU A 192 -6.36 17.22 -6.67
C LEU A 192 -7.31 16.05 -7.02
N LEU A 193 -8.60 16.18 -6.70
CA LEU A 193 -9.61 15.16 -7.01
C LEU A 193 -9.74 14.92 -8.53
N LEU A 194 -9.74 15.97 -9.36
CA LEU A 194 -9.81 15.78 -10.81
C LEU A 194 -8.59 15.05 -11.37
N SER A 195 -7.40 15.23 -10.77
CA SER A 195 -6.19 14.52 -11.20
C SER A 195 -6.22 13.03 -10.86
N THR A 196 -6.95 12.61 -9.82
CA THR A 196 -7.03 11.19 -9.43
C THR A 196 -7.96 10.38 -10.32
N SER A 197 -8.99 10.99 -10.90
CA SER A 197 -9.88 10.31 -11.85
C SER A 197 -9.16 9.83 -13.12
N LEU A 198 -7.99 10.38 -13.42
CA LEU A 198 -7.22 10.05 -14.62
C LEU A 198 -6.37 8.78 -14.46
N SER A 199 -5.95 8.45 -13.23
CA SER A 199 -5.11 7.26 -12.95
C SER A 199 -5.90 5.96 -12.94
N SER A 200 -7.17 5.99 -12.52
CA SER A 200 -8.07 4.83 -12.45
C SER A 200 -8.57 4.34 -13.82
N SER A 201 -8.40 5.12 -14.89
CA SER A 201 -8.72 4.72 -16.28
C SER A 201 -7.67 3.84 -16.96
N SER A 202 -6.50 3.63 -16.34
CA SER A 202 -5.48 2.74 -16.91
C SER A 202 -5.82 1.29 -16.57
N LYS A 203 -6.38 0.58 -17.57
CA LYS A 203 -6.60 -0.87 -17.57
C LYS A 203 -5.42 -1.61 -16.92
N LEU A 204 -5.73 -2.68 -16.16
CA LEU A 204 -4.83 -3.77 -15.78
C LEU A 204 -3.62 -3.89 -16.73
N ALA A 205 -2.52 -3.24 -16.39
CA ALA A 205 -1.27 -3.33 -17.10
C ALA A 205 -0.16 -3.51 -16.05
N SER A 206 -0.05 -4.76 -15.59
CA SER A 206 1.19 -5.38 -15.16
C SER A 206 2.10 -4.51 -14.28
N GLY A 207 1.73 -4.16 -13.04
CA GLY A 207 2.62 -3.59 -11.99
C GLY A 207 3.43 -2.31 -12.30
N ARG A 208 3.51 -1.88 -13.56
CA ARG A 208 4.38 -0.83 -14.11
C ARG A 208 3.60 0.44 -14.40
N ALA A 209 2.35 0.31 -14.86
CA ALA A 209 1.53 1.48 -15.20
C ALA A 209 0.90 2.16 -13.97
N TYR A 210 0.69 1.43 -12.87
CA TYR A 210 0.05 1.95 -11.65
C TYR A 210 0.87 3.08 -11.00
N PHE A 211 2.20 2.95 -10.98
CA PHE A 211 3.07 3.85 -10.22
C PHE A 211 3.62 5.05 -11.01
N GLN A 212 3.74 4.96 -12.34
CA GLN A 212 4.30 6.06 -13.16
C GLN A 212 3.26 7.02 -13.73
N THR A 213 1.98 6.62 -13.83
CA THR A 213 0.99 7.38 -14.60
C THR A 213 0.18 8.39 -13.79
N ALA A 214 0.24 8.36 -12.45
CA ALA A 214 -0.61 9.20 -11.61
C ALA A 214 -0.42 10.71 -11.84
N VAL A 215 0.78 11.17 -12.26
CA VAL A 215 1.06 12.61 -12.46
C VAL A 215 1.80 12.92 -13.79
N ALA A 216 1.86 11.94 -14.69
CA ALA A 216 2.47 12.10 -16.03
C ALA A 216 1.50 11.89 -17.20
N ALA A 217 0.24 11.51 -16.93
CA ALA A 217 -0.76 11.46 -17.97
C ALA A 217 -1.13 12.89 -18.38
N GLU A 218 -0.62 13.32 -19.54
CA GLU A 218 -1.29 14.30 -20.38
C GLU A 218 -2.79 13.96 -20.39
N ARG A 219 -3.62 14.95 -20.05
CA ARG A 219 -5.08 14.85 -19.96
C ARG A 219 -5.63 13.87 -21.03
N PRO A 220 -6.18 12.71 -20.66
CA PRO A 220 -7.05 11.98 -21.56
C PRO A 220 -8.19 12.93 -21.93
N LEU A 221 -8.25 13.31 -23.22
CA LEU A 221 -9.36 14.04 -23.78
C LEU A 221 -10.66 13.26 -23.52
N GLY A 222 -11.48 13.68 -22.54
CA GLY A 222 -12.78 13.05 -22.33
C GLY A 222 -13.59 13.47 -21.10
N GLU A 223 -13.03 13.50 -19.89
CA GLU A 223 -13.82 13.77 -18.67
C GLU A 223 -13.53 15.17 -18.12
N SER A 224 -14.53 16.05 -18.16
CA SER A 224 -14.49 17.41 -17.61
C SER A 224 -14.89 17.48 -16.13
N CYS A 225 -15.16 16.33 -15.51
CA CYS A 225 -15.73 16.19 -14.17
C CYS A 225 -15.08 15.02 -13.41
N PHE A 226 -15.18 15.03 -12.08
CA PHE A 226 -14.71 13.96 -11.19
C PHE A 226 -15.77 12.87 -11.05
N ASN A 227 -15.50 11.68 -11.59
CA ASN A 227 -16.44 10.57 -11.50
C ASN A 227 -16.28 9.81 -10.18
N LEU A 228 -17.04 10.24 -9.15
CA LEU A 228 -16.97 9.63 -7.83
C LEU A 228 -17.27 8.12 -7.86
N GLN A 229 -18.24 7.67 -8.65
CA GLN A 229 -18.61 6.25 -8.73
C GLN A 229 -17.45 5.37 -9.18
N LYS A 230 -16.59 5.86 -10.08
CA LYS A 230 -15.39 5.15 -10.55
C LYS A 230 -14.28 5.06 -9.51
N GLN A 231 -14.36 5.83 -8.43
CA GLN A 231 -13.38 5.81 -7.34
C GLN A 231 -13.81 4.92 -6.16
N LEU A 232 -15.03 4.36 -6.20
CA LEU A 232 -15.55 3.51 -5.13
C LEU A 232 -15.27 2.04 -5.41
N PRO A 233 -15.08 1.22 -4.35
CA PRO A 233 -15.18 -0.23 -4.46
C PRO A 233 -16.51 -0.66 -5.09
N ALA A 234 -16.52 -1.83 -5.73
CA ALA A 234 -17.76 -2.43 -6.20
C ALA A 234 -18.61 -2.98 -5.03
N GLY A 235 -19.83 -3.37 -5.37
CA GLY A 235 -20.77 -4.01 -4.44
C GLY A 235 -21.66 -3.03 -3.67
N GLN A 236 -22.62 -3.59 -2.93
CA GLN A 236 -23.60 -2.81 -2.19
C GLN A 236 -22.94 -2.03 -1.04
N SER A 237 -23.48 -0.85 -0.72
CA SER A 237 -23.05 -0.02 0.41
C SER A 237 -21.58 0.41 0.36
N ALA A 238 -20.96 0.43 -0.82
CA ALA A 238 -19.59 0.89 -1.02
C ALA A 238 -19.44 2.37 -0.67
N THR A 239 -18.31 2.70 -0.05
CA THR A 239 -17.89 4.06 0.31
C THR A 239 -16.40 4.18 0.03
N ALA A 240 -15.89 5.40 -0.14
CA ALA A 240 -14.46 5.59 -0.39
C ALA A 240 -13.65 5.18 0.85
N ARG A 241 -14.14 5.55 2.04
CA ARG A 241 -13.63 5.03 3.30
C ARG A 241 -14.02 3.57 3.44
N CYS A 242 -13.03 2.71 3.64
CA CYS A 242 -13.19 1.26 3.63
C CYS A 242 -12.43 0.62 4.81
N GLY A 243 -12.29 -0.71 4.86
CA GLY A 243 -11.59 -1.40 5.94
C GLY A 243 -10.11 -1.04 6.07
N ASP A 244 -9.48 -0.58 4.99
CA ASP A 244 -8.14 -0.02 4.94
C ASP A 244 -8.23 1.52 4.85
N TRP A 245 -7.74 2.21 5.88
CA TRP A 245 -7.80 3.67 5.94
C TRP A 245 -6.70 4.36 5.14
N SER A 246 -5.72 3.62 4.61
CA SER A 246 -4.83 4.11 3.55
C SER A 246 -5.51 4.06 2.17
N GLY A 247 -6.50 3.18 1.99
CA GLY A 247 -7.39 3.12 0.83
C GLY A 247 -7.52 1.74 0.18
N CYS A 248 -8.73 1.37 -0.25
CA CYS A 248 -8.97 0.08 -0.90
C CYS A 248 -8.90 0.09 -2.43
N GLY A 249 -8.84 1.26 -3.05
CA GLY A 249 -9.03 1.39 -4.49
C GLY A 249 -10.49 1.19 -4.91
N ALA A 250 -10.70 0.95 -6.21
CA ALA A 250 -12.02 0.97 -6.84
C ALA A 250 -12.40 -0.35 -7.51
N GLY A 251 -13.68 -0.47 -7.87
CA GLY A 251 -14.19 -1.63 -8.60
C GLY A 251 -14.08 -2.94 -7.82
N HIS A 252 -14.04 -4.07 -8.53
CA HIS A 252 -14.02 -5.39 -7.90
C HIS A 252 -12.73 -5.65 -7.12
N ASP A 253 -11.58 -5.18 -7.59
CA ASP A 253 -10.32 -5.35 -6.86
C ASP A 253 -10.39 -4.66 -5.49
N GLY A 254 -10.94 -3.44 -5.44
CA GLY A 254 -11.17 -2.74 -4.18
C GLY A 254 -12.25 -3.37 -3.30
N GLU A 255 -13.27 -3.99 -3.88
CA GLU A 255 -14.25 -4.80 -3.13
C GLU A 255 -13.59 -6.01 -2.48
N MET A 256 -12.71 -6.71 -3.19
CA MET A 256 -12.00 -7.87 -2.67
C MET A 256 -11.02 -7.46 -1.56
N TRP A 257 -10.27 -6.36 -1.71
CA TRP A 257 -9.39 -5.87 -0.65
C TRP A 257 -10.17 -5.40 0.59
N ASP A 258 -11.26 -4.65 0.40
CA ASP A 258 -12.16 -4.25 1.50
C ASP A 258 -12.73 -5.49 2.24
N TYR A 259 -13.02 -6.58 1.53
CA TYR A 259 -13.41 -7.84 2.17
C TYR A 259 -12.28 -8.45 3.02
N GLN A 260 -11.02 -8.43 2.54
CA GLN A 260 -9.88 -8.95 3.31
C GLN A 260 -9.66 -8.16 4.58
N THR A 261 -9.69 -6.83 4.50
CA THR A 261 -9.52 -5.95 5.66
C THR A 261 -10.72 -5.96 6.59
N CYS A 262 -11.90 -6.34 6.09
CA CYS A 262 -13.07 -6.63 6.90
C CYS A 262 -13.08 -8.00 7.59
N THR A 263 -12.08 -8.85 7.31
CA THR A 263 -12.00 -10.19 7.88
C THR A 263 -10.71 -10.38 8.67
N PHE A 264 -9.57 -10.56 8.01
CA PHE A 264 -8.31 -10.96 8.64
C PHE A 264 -7.22 -9.88 8.56
N GLU A 265 -7.14 -9.15 7.44
CA GLU A 265 -6.07 -8.19 7.14
C GLU A 265 -6.39 -6.82 7.75
N VAL A 266 -6.61 -6.77 9.06
CA VAL A 266 -7.01 -5.52 9.74
C VAL A 266 -5.81 -4.65 10.02
N GLU A 267 -5.74 -3.50 9.36
CA GLU A 267 -4.75 -2.46 9.63
C GLU A 267 -5.37 -1.35 10.47
N GLN A 268 -4.77 -1.05 11.63
CA GLN A 268 -5.21 0.07 12.46
C GLN A 268 -4.55 1.34 11.95
N ILE A 269 -5.13 1.98 10.95
CA ILE A 269 -4.61 3.24 10.38
C ILE A 269 -5.61 4.36 10.68
N GLY A 270 -5.13 5.44 11.29
CA GLY A 270 -5.92 6.61 11.65
C GLY A 270 -5.15 7.92 11.51
N PHE A 271 -5.86 9.02 11.74
CA PHE A 271 -5.36 10.38 11.67
C PHE A 271 -5.53 11.02 13.05
N GLY A 272 -4.52 11.63 13.64
CA GLY A 272 -4.72 12.17 14.99
C GLY A 272 -3.59 12.81 15.74
N SER A 273 -2.45 13.13 15.10
CA SER A 273 -1.49 14.05 15.72
C SER A 273 -1.69 15.46 15.16
N ALA A 274 -1.56 16.49 16.01
CA ALA A 274 -1.62 17.89 15.56
C ALA A 274 -0.49 18.27 14.57
N ALA A 275 0.48 17.37 14.37
CA ALA A 275 1.59 17.53 13.43
C ALA A 275 1.30 16.90 12.06
N GLN A 276 0.19 16.16 11.89
CA GLN A 276 -0.19 15.58 10.59
C GLN A 276 -0.82 16.63 9.67
N MET A 277 -0.71 16.40 8.36
CA MET A 277 -1.28 17.28 7.34
C MET A 277 -2.78 17.08 7.09
N PHE A 278 -3.44 16.25 7.89
CA PHE A 278 -4.85 15.88 7.73
C PHE A 278 -5.64 16.16 9.02
N PRO A 279 -6.96 16.44 8.91
CA PRO A 279 -7.81 16.55 10.09
C PRO A 279 -7.78 15.28 10.94
N THR A 280 -7.86 15.45 12.26
CA THR A 280 -7.93 14.32 13.19
C THR A 280 -9.18 13.48 12.93
N ARG A 281 -8.96 12.19 12.70
CA ARG A 281 -9.98 11.18 12.48
C ARG A 281 -9.47 9.86 13.05
N ARG A 282 -9.96 9.53 14.24
CA ARG A 282 -9.52 8.35 14.97
C ARG A 282 -10.13 7.08 14.38
N TRP A 283 -9.29 6.09 14.11
CA TRP A 283 -9.72 4.74 13.77
C TRP A 283 -10.33 4.06 15.00
N SER A 284 -11.42 3.33 14.82
CA SER A 284 -12.02 2.56 15.89
C SER A 284 -12.52 1.20 15.41
N LYS A 285 -12.38 0.20 16.28
CA LYS A 285 -12.91 -1.15 16.07
C LYS A 285 -14.43 -1.12 15.85
N GLU A 286 -15.15 -0.24 16.54
CA GLU A 286 -16.60 -0.08 16.38
C GLU A 286 -16.95 0.40 14.96
N TRP A 287 -16.22 1.39 14.44
CA TRP A 287 -16.42 1.86 13.07
C TRP A 287 -16.19 0.72 12.07
N LEU A 288 -15.08 -0.01 12.22
CA LEU A 288 -14.75 -1.13 11.31
C LEU A 288 -15.82 -2.23 11.37
N GLN A 289 -16.26 -2.61 12.57
CA GLN A 289 -17.32 -3.60 12.74
C GLN A 289 -18.62 -3.19 12.03
N ASN A 290 -19.02 -1.92 12.17
CA ASN A 290 -20.22 -1.41 11.51
C ASN A 290 -20.07 -1.39 9.98
N HIS A 291 -18.91 -0.95 9.47
CA HIS A 291 -18.61 -0.96 8.05
C HIS A 291 -18.68 -2.38 7.47
N CYS A 292 -17.99 -3.34 8.08
CA CYS A 292 -17.88 -4.71 7.59
C CYS A 292 -19.20 -5.48 7.65
N ARG A 293 -20.01 -5.22 8.68
CA ARG A 293 -21.37 -5.76 8.77
C ARG A 293 -22.26 -5.24 7.64
N GLN A 294 -22.14 -3.95 7.29
CA GLN A 294 -22.94 -3.34 6.23
C GLN A 294 -22.51 -3.74 4.82
N ARG A 295 -21.20 -3.90 4.59
CA ARG A 295 -20.66 -4.27 3.27
C ARG A 295 -20.83 -5.76 2.96
N PHE A 296 -20.52 -6.62 3.92
CA PHE A 296 -20.35 -8.05 3.65
C PHE A 296 -21.07 -8.96 4.67
N GLY A 297 -21.68 -8.40 5.71
CA GLY A 297 -22.29 -9.20 6.79
C GLY A 297 -21.27 -9.97 7.64
N VAL A 298 -19.99 -9.57 7.60
CA VAL A 298 -18.88 -10.22 8.32
C VAL A 298 -18.44 -9.40 9.54
N SER A 299 -17.65 -10.02 10.41
CA SER A 299 -17.02 -9.35 11.55
C SER A 299 -15.49 -9.41 11.44
N PRO A 300 -14.78 -8.29 11.63
CA PRO A 300 -13.33 -8.25 11.57
C PRO A 300 -12.70 -9.01 12.74
N GLN A 301 -11.57 -9.67 12.48
CA GLN A 301 -10.79 -10.47 13.43
C GLN A 301 -9.32 -9.98 13.48
N PRO A 302 -9.03 -8.83 14.13
CA PRO A 302 -7.73 -8.16 13.98
C PRO A 302 -6.52 -8.96 14.50
N LEU A 303 -6.73 -9.84 15.47
CA LEU A 303 -5.65 -10.65 16.07
C LEU A 303 -5.45 -12.00 15.38
N ALA A 304 -6.36 -12.41 14.49
CA ALA A 304 -6.37 -13.78 13.98
C ALA A 304 -5.11 -14.15 13.20
N LEU A 305 -4.53 -13.21 12.43
CA LEU A 305 -3.28 -13.47 11.70
C LEU A 305 -2.08 -13.56 12.64
N ALA A 306 -1.96 -12.63 13.59
CA ALA A 306 -0.91 -12.64 14.59
C ALA A 306 -0.93 -13.93 15.42
N GLU A 307 -2.11 -14.33 15.91
CA GLU A 307 -2.30 -15.53 16.73
C GLU A 307 -2.07 -16.83 15.95
N LEU A 308 -2.50 -16.90 14.69
CA LEU A 308 -2.39 -18.11 13.89
C LEU A 308 -0.98 -18.35 13.36
N TRP A 309 -0.26 -17.27 13.02
CA TRP A 309 0.99 -17.36 12.29
C TRP A 309 2.23 -17.00 13.09
N GLY A 310 2.08 -16.34 14.25
CA GLY A 310 3.22 -15.84 15.01
C GLY A 310 3.99 -14.81 14.20
N LEU A 311 3.49 -13.58 14.19
CA LEU A 311 4.03 -12.50 13.37
C LEU A 311 4.96 -11.57 14.15
N GLU A 312 5.22 -11.86 15.42
CA GLU A 312 6.18 -11.09 16.21
C GLU A 312 7.61 -11.37 15.75
N ASP A 313 8.52 -10.41 15.98
CA ASP A 313 9.93 -10.60 15.64
C ASP A 313 10.55 -11.85 16.30
N SER A 314 10.11 -12.20 17.51
CA SER A 314 10.51 -13.43 18.24
C SER A 314 10.06 -14.70 17.51
N ASP A 315 8.84 -14.71 17.00
CA ASP A 315 8.27 -15.81 16.24
C ASP A 315 8.99 -16.01 14.91
N LEU A 316 9.21 -14.92 14.16
CA LEU A 316 9.94 -14.97 12.89
C LEU A 316 11.36 -15.52 13.09
N ARG A 317 12.07 -15.07 14.14
CA ARG A 317 13.40 -15.58 14.51
C ARG A 317 13.39 -17.08 14.82
N ALA A 318 12.35 -17.57 15.48
CA ALA A 318 12.25 -18.97 15.89
C ALA A 318 11.87 -19.89 14.72
N GLN A 319 10.99 -19.44 13.82
CA GLN A 319 10.27 -20.33 12.91
C GLN A 319 10.78 -20.31 11.47
N THR A 320 11.48 -19.26 11.02
CA THR A 320 11.85 -19.12 9.59
C THR A 320 13.29 -18.69 9.36
N SER A 321 13.69 -18.69 8.09
CA SER A 321 15.03 -18.37 7.59
C SER A 321 14.96 -17.92 6.13
N ARG A 322 16.02 -17.26 5.66
CA ARG A 322 16.20 -16.83 4.26
C ARG A 322 15.05 -15.94 3.75
N ILE A 323 14.86 -14.81 4.44
CA ILE A 323 13.94 -13.75 4.02
C ILE A 323 14.73 -12.44 3.99
N VAL A 324 14.73 -11.78 2.83
CA VAL A 324 15.17 -10.39 2.73
C VAL A 324 13.94 -9.50 2.84
N PHE A 325 13.91 -8.64 3.84
CA PHE A 325 12.94 -7.57 4.00
C PHE A 325 13.55 -6.29 3.44
N THR A 326 12.88 -5.65 2.47
CA THR A 326 13.36 -4.38 1.90
C THR A 326 12.35 -3.28 2.12
N ASN A 327 12.80 -2.07 2.47
CA ASN A 327 11.91 -0.95 2.78
C ASN A 327 12.46 0.38 2.23
N GLY A 328 11.66 1.06 1.41
CA GLY A 328 11.90 2.47 1.12
C GLY A 328 11.60 3.33 2.34
N LEU A 329 12.54 4.14 2.82
CA LEU A 329 12.35 4.91 4.05
C LEU A 329 11.47 6.15 3.87
N ASN A 330 11.11 6.51 2.63
CA ASN A 330 10.07 7.50 2.33
C ASN A 330 8.67 6.89 2.24
N ASP A 331 8.54 5.57 2.23
CA ASP A 331 7.26 4.86 2.18
C ASP A 331 6.50 4.98 3.51
N GLY A 332 5.23 5.39 3.46
CA GLY A 332 4.33 5.38 4.62
C GLY A 332 4.23 3.99 5.27
N TRP A 333 4.29 2.92 4.47
CA TRP A 333 4.21 1.54 4.95
C TRP A 333 5.47 1.05 5.67
N SER A 334 6.61 1.75 5.55
CA SER A 334 7.86 1.36 6.23
C SER A 334 7.74 1.31 7.75
N VAL A 335 6.78 2.03 8.34
CA VAL A 335 6.49 1.97 9.79
C VAL A 335 6.00 0.59 10.25
N GLY A 336 5.44 -0.19 9.32
CA GLY A 336 5.00 -1.57 9.54
C GLY A 336 5.99 -2.63 9.07
N GLY A 337 7.15 -2.22 8.53
CA GLY A 337 8.16 -3.13 8.00
C GLY A 337 9.10 -3.70 9.06
N ILE A 338 9.90 -4.69 8.65
CA ILE A 338 11.08 -5.14 9.38
C ILE A 338 12.27 -4.30 8.92
N LEU A 339 12.73 -3.39 9.78
CA LEU A 339 13.76 -2.38 9.45
C LEU A 339 15.16 -2.76 9.95
N GLU A 340 15.29 -3.85 10.69
CA GLU A 340 16.55 -4.33 11.26
C GLU A 340 16.68 -5.83 11.03
N ASP A 341 17.90 -6.33 10.92
CA ASP A 341 18.14 -7.76 10.82
C ASP A 341 17.58 -8.48 12.06
N LEU A 342 16.76 -9.51 11.83
CA LEU A 342 16.15 -10.26 12.93
C LEU A 342 17.04 -11.41 13.40
N ALA A 343 17.64 -12.13 12.44
CA ALA A 343 18.51 -13.29 12.65
C ALA A 343 19.45 -13.44 11.43
N PRO A 344 20.51 -12.61 11.32
CA PRO A 344 21.41 -12.61 10.17
C PRO A 344 22.02 -13.99 9.87
N GLU A 345 22.31 -14.78 10.91
CA GLU A 345 22.86 -16.13 10.81
C GLU A 345 21.90 -17.12 10.14
N LYS A 346 20.60 -16.83 10.15
CA LYS A 346 19.55 -17.58 9.43
C LYS A 346 19.16 -16.91 8.11
N GLY A 347 19.76 -15.77 7.78
CA GLY A 347 19.40 -14.98 6.61
C GLY A 347 18.05 -14.26 6.73
N LEU A 348 17.67 -13.82 7.93
CA LEU A 348 16.58 -12.85 8.11
C LEU A 348 17.17 -11.44 8.14
N LEU A 349 17.22 -10.81 6.97
CA LEU A 349 17.97 -9.59 6.71
C LEU A 349 17.04 -8.44 6.37
N ALA A 350 17.37 -7.22 6.79
CA ALA A 350 16.70 -5.99 6.42
C ALA A 350 17.60 -5.10 5.56
N ILE A 351 17.10 -4.64 4.41
CA ILE A 351 17.79 -3.69 3.52
C ILE A 351 16.90 -2.45 3.38
N ASN A 352 17.35 -1.34 3.98
CA ASN A 352 16.62 -0.08 3.94
C ASN A 352 17.16 0.82 2.83
N LEU A 353 16.25 1.46 2.08
CA LEU A 353 16.54 2.32 0.94
C LEU A 353 16.17 3.76 1.32
N PRO A 354 17.11 4.61 1.78
CA PRO A 354 16.83 5.96 2.26
C PRO A 354 16.00 6.83 1.31
N ASN A 355 16.24 6.75 0.00
CA ASN A 355 15.49 7.50 -1.00
C ASN A 355 14.31 6.71 -1.56
N GLY A 356 14.23 5.40 -1.32
CA GLY A 356 13.15 4.55 -1.80
C GLY A 356 11.78 4.97 -1.26
N ALA A 357 10.76 4.86 -2.11
CA ALA A 357 9.35 4.87 -1.73
C ALA A 357 8.81 3.43 -1.70
N HIS A 358 7.53 3.20 -2.01
CA HIS A 358 6.92 1.88 -1.91
C HIS A 358 7.59 0.88 -2.87
N HIS A 359 8.28 -0.12 -2.32
CA HIS A 359 9.03 -1.18 -3.02
C HIS A 359 9.77 -0.71 -4.29
N SER A 360 10.45 0.43 -4.22
CA SER A 360 11.09 1.08 -5.39
C SER A 360 12.11 0.19 -6.08
N GLU A 361 12.74 -0.71 -5.32
CA GLU A 361 13.66 -1.72 -5.83
C GLU A 361 13.00 -2.73 -6.78
N LEU A 362 11.69 -2.97 -6.69
CA LEU A 362 10.96 -3.83 -7.63
C LEU A 362 10.45 -3.07 -8.86
N SER A 363 10.40 -1.75 -8.81
CA SER A 363 9.80 -0.90 -9.84
C SER A 363 10.79 -0.48 -10.94
N HIS A 364 12.04 -0.97 -10.91
CA HIS A 364 13.08 -0.60 -11.86
C HIS A 364 12.68 -0.90 -13.32
N SER A 365 12.89 0.09 -14.19
CA SER A 365 12.76 -0.07 -15.64
C SER A 365 14.10 0.20 -16.31
N TYR A 366 14.42 -0.62 -17.32
CA TYR A 366 15.64 -0.48 -18.10
C TYR A 366 15.76 0.95 -18.65
N GLY A 367 16.82 1.67 -18.27
CA GLY A 367 17.06 3.07 -18.66
C GLY A 367 16.66 4.13 -17.62
N GLN A 368 16.05 3.74 -16.50
CA GLN A 368 15.82 4.64 -15.36
C GLN A 368 17.10 4.77 -14.53
N SER A 369 17.50 6.02 -14.23
CA SER A 369 18.59 6.28 -13.29
C SER A 369 18.04 6.21 -11.87
N ASP A 370 18.21 5.07 -11.22
CA ASP A 370 17.91 4.92 -9.79
C ASP A 370 18.91 5.72 -8.94
N THR A 371 18.47 6.06 -7.74
CA THR A 371 19.32 6.67 -6.73
C THR A 371 20.44 5.70 -6.30
N PRO A 372 21.63 6.20 -5.90
CA PRO A 372 22.76 5.34 -5.55
C PRO A 372 22.46 4.28 -4.48
N ASP A 373 21.60 4.61 -3.50
CA ASP A 373 21.19 3.69 -2.46
C ASP A 373 20.30 2.55 -2.97
N VAL A 374 19.45 2.79 -3.97
CA VAL A 374 18.63 1.75 -4.59
C VAL A 374 19.47 0.84 -5.49
N GLN A 375 20.43 1.40 -6.22
CA GLN A 375 21.40 0.61 -6.99
C GLN A 375 22.25 -0.29 -6.07
N ALA A 376 22.69 0.23 -4.93
CA ALA A 376 23.40 -0.56 -3.92
C ALA A 376 22.52 -1.67 -3.33
N ALA A 377 21.25 -1.37 -3.05
CA ALA A 377 20.29 -2.37 -2.58
C ALA A 377 20.08 -3.49 -3.63
N HIS A 378 19.95 -3.17 -4.92
CA HIS A 378 19.85 -4.19 -5.97
C HIS A 378 21.05 -5.14 -5.98
N ALA A 379 22.27 -4.60 -5.88
CA ALA A 379 23.48 -5.41 -5.83
C ALA A 379 23.46 -6.36 -4.62
N GLN A 380 23.11 -5.86 -3.43
CA GLN A 380 23.00 -6.66 -2.21
C GLN A 380 21.91 -7.74 -2.31
N ILE A 381 20.72 -7.40 -2.82
CA ILE A 381 19.62 -8.36 -3.00
C ILE A 381 20.05 -9.48 -3.94
N ILE A 382 20.65 -9.16 -5.09
CA ILE A 382 21.11 -10.15 -6.07
C ILE A 382 22.19 -11.05 -5.46
N GLU A 383 23.14 -10.49 -4.72
CA GLU A 383 24.18 -11.25 -4.03
C GLU A 383 23.59 -12.24 -3.03
N VAL A 384 22.68 -11.78 -2.16
CA VAL A 384 22.04 -12.61 -1.13
C VAL A 384 21.19 -13.73 -1.76
N LEU A 385 20.32 -13.39 -2.70
CA LEU A 385 19.45 -14.36 -3.36
C LEU A 385 20.26 -15.35 -4.20
N GLY A 386 21.28 -14.88 -4.93
CA GLY A 386 22.19 -15.71 -5.70
C GLY A 386 22.98 -16.69 -4.84
N ARG A 387 23.46 -16.25 -3.68
CA ARG A 387 24.12 -17.13 -2.71
C ARG A 387 23.18 -18.21 -2.18
N TRP A 388 21.96 -17.86 -1.77
CA TRP A 388 20.99 -18.85 -1.29
C TRP A 388 20.58 -19.85 -2.37
N LEU A 389 20.45 -19.40 -3.62
CA LEU A 389 20.21 -20.26 -4.78
C LEU A 389 21.29 -21.35 -4.90
N LEU A 390 22.57 -20.96 -4.77
CA LEU A 390 23.70 -21.89 -4.83
C LEU A 390 23.71 -22.83 -3.63
N GLU A 391 23.57 -22.31 -2.41
CA GLU A 391 23.49 -23.12 -1.18
C GLU A 391 22.40 -24.19 -1.25
N VAL A 392 21.25 -23.87 -1.84
CA VAL A 392 20.12 -24.81 -1.97
C VAL A 392 20.39 -25.89 -3.01
N LYS A 393 21.10 -25.56 -4.09
CA LYS A 393 21.52 -26.53 -5.11
C LYS A 393 22.63 -27.45 -4.61
N ASP A 394 23.57 -26.89 -3.85
CA ASP A 394 24.76 -27.60 -3.34
C ASP A 394 24.49 -28.38 -2.05
N ALA A 395 23.34 -28.15 -1.40
CA ALA A 395 22.88 -28.92 -0.25
C ALA A 395 22.60 -30.38 -0.66
N SER A 396 23.66 -31.16 -0.82
CA SER A 396 23.63 -32.62 -0.92
C SER A 396 22.87 -33.19 0.28
N PRO A 397 22.21 -34.36 0.17
CA PRO A 397 21.53 -34.93 1.32
C PRO A 397 22.60 -35.14 2.39
N CYS A 398 22.47 -34.48 3.55
CA CYS A 398 23.23 -34.90 4.72
C CYS A 398 22.88 -36.37 4.94
N GLU A 399 23.83 -37.27 4.68
CA GLU A 399 23.74 -38.66 5.13
C GLU A 399 23.58 -38.61 6.64
N VAL A 400 22.37 -38.87 7.11
CA VAL A 400 22.13 -39.17 8.50
C VAL A 400 22.75 -40.54 8.72
N HIS A 401 24.02 -40.56 9.10
CA HIS A 401 24.62 -41.76 9.69
C HIS A 401 23.96 -41.98 11.05
N VAL A 402 22.98 -42.90 11.07
CA VAL A 402 22.50 -43.56 12.30
C VAL A 402 23.37 -44.77 12.57
#